data_AF-A0A8T5NRX2-F1
#
_entry.id   AF-A0A8T5NRX2-F1
#
_cell.length_a   1.000
_cell.length_b   1.000
_cell.length_c   1.000
_cell.angle_alpha   90.00
_cell.angle_beta   90.00
_cell.angle_gamma   90.00
#
_symmetry.space_group_name_H-M   'P 1'
#
loop_
_entity.id
_entity.type
_entity.pdbx_description
1 polymer ?
#
loop_
_entity_poly.entity_id
_entity_poly.type
_entity_poly.pdbx_seq_one_letter_code
_entity_poly.pdbx_strand_id
1 'polypeptide(L)'
;MPPKKSKPKEDSQKTDAVPEPETKKSTGKPEIFKGDIITLDFDAWVIEPDGTEELFDTTNEEHAKAGDIFSEKTKYGPIVTIVGEDRVLPGLDKSFTTAKTGEKMAITIPPSEGAGERVPNMVEIFAIRELRKQEIEPEPGMRVQIKNKVGTVTNIAAGRVRVDFNDPLAGKTLKYDYTIQNKAGTPEEKALGILSADYGRSDEFKAKVNGDVLELTLADMCKYDQLWFTMKYKVVSDLRQLLSLKTIRFVEEYITKEEPKEEVKAAEPVTEPEESEVLPEAEEKKE
;
A
#
# COMPACT_ATOMS: atom_id res chain seq x y z
N MET A 1 20.05 78.48 -26.35
CA MET A 1 20.90 78.15 -25.19
C MET A 1 20.04 77.49 -24.11
N PRO A 2 20.61 76.54 -23.35
CA PRO A 2 19.96 75.35 -22.74
C PRO A 2 19.32 75.67 -21.34
N PRO A 3 18.94 74.72 -20.44
CA PRO A 3 18.73 73.26 -20.52
C PRO A 3 17.43 72.71 -19.87
N LYS A 4 17.14 71.43 -20.19
CA LYS A 4 16.61 70.31 -19.38
C LYS A 4 15.83 70.61 -18.07
N LYS A 5 14.58 70.13 -18.01
CA LYS A 5 14.02 69.50 -16.80
C LYS A 5 13.46 68.12 -17.13
N SER A 6 14.13 67.13 -16.55
CA SER A 6 13.84 65.71 -16.47
C SER A 6 12.50 65.44 -15.76
N LYS A 7 11.62 64.67 -16.40
CA LYS A 7 10.54 63.94 -15.71
C LYS A 7 11.13 62.62 -15.17
N PRO A 8 10.78 62.18 -13.94
CA PRO A 8 11.16 60.87 -13.46
C PRO A 8 10.34 59.79 -14.18
N LYS A 9 11.00 58.70 -14.55
CA LYS A 9 10.36 57.46 -15.00
C LYS A 9 9.82 56.75 -13.77
N GLU A 10 8.52 56.45 -13.77
CA GLU A 10 7.89 55.51 -12.86
C GLU A 10 8.26 54.10 -13.33
N ASP A 11 9.19 53.47 -12.61
CA ASP A 11 9.49 52.04 -12.75
C ASP A 11 8.32 51.25 -12.17
N SER A 12 7.44 50.76 -13.04
CA SER A 12 6.53 49.68 -12.71
C SER A 12 7.34 48.41 -12.51
N GLN A 13 7.66 48.12 -11.25
CA GLN A 13 8.23 46.84 -10.82
C GLN A 13 7.30 45.70 -11.30
N LYS A 14 7.82 44.91 -12.24
CA LYS A 14 7.28 43.58 -12.54
C LYS A 14 7.42 42.74 -11.28
N THR A 15 6.30 42.35 -10.70
CA THR A 15 6.23 41.29 -9.71
C THR A 15 6.57 39.98 -10.42
N ASP A 16 7.71 39.39 -10.07
CA ASP A 16 8.09 38.04 -10.46
C ASP A 16 7.04 37.06 -9.93
N ALA A 17 6.21 36.55 -10.83
CA ALA A 17 5.34 35.42 -10.55
C ALA A 17 6.22 34.17 -10.46
N VAL A 18 6.19 33.54 -9.29
CA VAL A 18 6.76 32.21 -9.05
C VAL A 18 6.11 31.23 -10.05
N PRO A 19 6.89 30.45 -10.81
CA PRO A 19 6.31 29.50 -11.76
C PRO A 19 5.65 28.35 -10.99
N GLU A 20 4.36 28.11 -11.28
CA GLU A 20 3.66 26.89 -10.90
C GLU A 20 4.41 25.67 -11.47
N PRO A 21 4.54 24.56 -10.71
CA PRO A 21 5.18 23.36 -11.24
C PRO A 21 4.37 22.79 -12.41
N GLU A 22 5.03 22.64 -13.55
CA GLU A 22 4.47 22.11 -14.79
C GLU A 22 4.02 20.66 -14.60
N THR A 23 2.74 20.45 -14.29
CA THR A 23 2.08 19.16 -14.51
C THR A 23 2.12 18.87 -16.01
N LYS A 24 2.88 17.85 -16.44
CA LYS A 24 2.80 17.32 -17.80
C LYS A 24 1.36 16.87 -18.06
N LYS A 25 0.60 17.67 -18.81
CA LYS A 25 -0.73 17.30 -19.29
C LYS A 25 -0.58 16.19 -20.34
N SER A 26 -0.87 14.95 -19.95
CA SER A 26 -1.04 13.84 -20.89
C SER A 26 -2.25 14.14 -21.79
N THR A 27 -1.99 14.58 -23.02
CA THR A 27 -3.00 14.89 -24.06
C THR A 27 -3.51 13.63 -24.74
N GLY A 28 -3.98 12.65 -23.96
CA GLY A 28 -4.64 11.45 -24.47
C GLY A 28 -6.08 11.33 -23.95
N LYS A 29 -6.95 10.71 -24.75
CA LYS A 29 -8.27 10.24 -24.31
C LYS A 29 -8.13 9.42 -23.01
N PRO A 30 -9.01 9.59 -22.00
CA PRO A 30 -8.91 8.86 -20.75
C PRO A 30 -8.95 7.35 -21.01
N GLU A 31 -7.96 6.63 -20.53
CA GLU A 31 -7.85 5.17 -20.65
C GLU A 31 -8.49 4.45 -19.45
N ILE A 32 -8.62 5.16 -18.33
CA ILE A 32 -9.04 4.64 -17.03
C ILE A 32 -10.29 5.36 -16.58
N PHE A 33 -11.30 4.59 -16.19
CA PHE A 33 -12.61 5.10 -15.79
C PHE A 33 -12.99 4.61 -14.39
N LYS A 34 -13.96 5.28 -13.77
CA LYS A 34 -14.55 4.82 -12.50
C LYS A 34 -15.06 3.39 -12.64
N GLY A 35 -14.72 2.54 -11.67
CA GLY A 35 -15.02 1.11 -11.64
C GLY A 35 -13.97 0.23 -12.34
N ASP A 36 -12.97 0.82 -13.01
CA ASP A 36 -11.81 0.06 -13.47
C ASP A 36 -10.97 -0.40 -12.29
N ILE A 37 -10.38 -1.59 -12.45
CA ILE A 37 -9.53 -2.21 -11.45
C ILE A 37 -8.10 -2.13 -11.95
N ILE A 38 -7.25 -1.47 -11.18
CA ILE A 38 -5.88 -1.12 -11.58
C ILE A 38 -4.87 -1.64 -10.59
N THR A 39 -3.68 -1.98 -11.09
CA THR A 39 -2.50 -2.27 -10.28
C THR A 39 -1.63 -1.02 -10.21
N LEU A 40 -1.36 -0.53 -9.01
CA LEU A 40 -0.72 0.73 -8.71
C LEU A 40 0.59 0.50 -7.95
N ASP A 41 1.63 1.17 -8.40
CA ASP A 41 2.90 1.30 -7.70
C ASP A 41 3.10 2.79 -7.36
N PHE A 42 3.46 3.13 -6.13
CA PHE A 42 3.60 4.51 -5.70
C PHE A 42 4.65 4.72 -4.60
N ASP A 43 5.13 5.94 -4.55
CA ASP A 43 5.86 6.54 -3.44
C ASP A 43 5.10 7.79 -2.98
N ALA A 44 5.00 7.98 -1.67
CA ALA A 44 4.25 9.07 -1.07
C ALA A 44 5.09 9.82 -0.04
N TRP A 45 5.13 11.15 -0.20
CA TRP A 45 5.85 12.06 0.69
C TRP A 45 4.91 13.06 1.33
N VAL A 46 5.25 13.45 2.55
CA VAL A 46 4.72 14.64 3.21
C VAL A 46 5.59 15.83 2.81
N ILE A 47 4.98 16.92 2.37
CA ILE A 47 5.67 18.20 2.18
C ILE A 47 5.51 19.02 3.46
N GLU A 48 6.62 19.19 4.18
CA GLU A 48 6.67 20.00 5.39
C GLU A 48 6.71 21.51 5.07
N PRO A 49 6.36 22.40 6.02
CA PRO A 49 6.30 23.85 5.76
C PRO A 49 7.62 24.50 5.32
N ASP A 50 8.76 23.86 5.61
CA ASP A 50 10.10 24.29 5.18
C ASP A 50 10.48 23.80 3.77
N GLY A 51 9.58 23.06 3.12
CA GLY A 51 9.77 22.50 1.78
C GLY A 51 10.50 21.15 1.77
N THR A 52 10.78 20.57 2.94
CA THR A 52 11.35 19.21 3.01
C THR A 52 10.28 18.16 2.65
N GLU A 53 10.71 17.12 1.94
CA GLU A 53 9.87 15.98 1.56
C GLU A 53 10.25 14.77 2.39
N GLU A 54 9.34 14.28 3.23
CA GLU A 54 9.54 13.11 4.09
C GLU A 54 8.74 11.93 3.54
N LEU A 55 9.41 10.84 3.15
CA LEU A 55 8.74 9.63 2.66
C LEU A 55 7.96 8.99 3.81
N PHE A 56 6.65 8.78 3.64
CA PHE A 56 5.81 8.19 4.67
C PHE A 56 5.14 6.88 4.25
N ASP A 57 5.01 6.63 2.94
CA ASP A 57 4.41 5.40 2.41
C ASP A 57 4.99 5.07 1.03
N THR A 58 5.13 3.78 0.73
CA THR A 58 5.66 3.30 -0.55
C THR A 58 5.30 1.83 -0.76
N THR A 59 5.08 1.46 -2.02
CA THR A 59 4.96 0.06 -2.45
C THR A 59 6.31 -0.56 -2.77
N ASN A 60 7.40 0.21 -2.85
CA ASN A 60 8.73 -0.27 -3.20
C ASN A 60 9.59 -0.55 -1.95
N GLU A 61 10.03 -1.80 -1.81
CA GLU A 61 10.83 -2.23 -0.65
C GLU A 61 12.18 -1.51 -0.52
N GLU A 62 12.85 -1.23 -1.65
CA GLU A 62 14.14 -0.54 -1.66
C GLU A 62 13.99 0.91 -1.21
N HIS A 63 12.93 1.58 -1.66
CA HIS A 63 12.61 2.93 -1.24
C HIS A 63 12.22 2.98 0.24
N ALA A 64 11.48 1.97 0.73
CA ALA A 64 11.12 1.87 2.14
C ALA A 64 12.37 1.74 3.03
N LYS A 65 13.36 0.95 2.61
CA LYS A 65 14.65 0.81 3.32
C LYS A 65 15.46 2.10 3.26
N ALA A 66 15.49 2.78 2.12
CA ALA A 66 16.22 4.03 1.96
C ALA A 66 15.59 5.18 2.77
N GLY A 67 14.26 5.18 2.92
CA GLY A 67 13.50 6.16 3.69
C GLY A 67 13.32 5.82 5.17
N ASP A 68 13.93 4.75 5.68
CA ASP A 68 13.81 4.28 7.08
C ASP A 68 12.36 4.00 7.55
N ILE A 69 11.48 3.65 6.60
CA ILE A 69 10.08 3.27 6.86
C ILE A 69 9.82 1.77 6.61
N PHE A 70 10.88 0.99 6.37
CA PHE A 70 10.78 -0.44 6.12
C PHE A 70 10.18 -1.19 7.31
N SER A 71 9.36 -2.19 6.99
CA SER A 71 8.66 -3.03 7.97
C SER A 71 8.56 -4.44 7.42
N GLU A 72 9.07 -5.43 8.16
CA GLU A 72 8.99 -6.86 7.82
C GLU A 72 7.55 -7.38 7.78
N LYS A 73 6.61 -6.67 8.41
CA LYS A 73 5.18 -7.04 8.42
C LYS A 73 4.44 -6.58 7.17
N THR A 74 5.03 -5.69 6.38
CA THR A 74 4.43 -5.13 5.17
C THR A 74 4.85 -5.95 3.97
N LYS A 75 3.89 -6.41 3.17
CA LYS A 75 4.16 -7.02 1.87
C LYS A 75 4.32 -5.90 0.85
N TYR A 76 5.55 -5.64 0.44
CA TYR A 76 5.85 -4.69 -0.62
C TYR A 76 5.50 -5.25 -1.99
N GLY A 77 5.27 -4.34 -2.92
CA GLY A 77 4.88 -4.61 -4.29
C GLY A 77 3.63 -3.82 -4.71
N PRO A 78 3.30 -3.86 -6.01
CA PRO A 78 2.17 -3.12 -6.54
C PRO A 78 0.85 -3.55 -5.90
N ILE A 79 0.03 -2.59 -5.52
CA ILE A 79 -1.27 -2.82 -4.88
C ILE A 79 -2.39 -2.77 -5.91
N VAL A 80 -3.49 -3.48 -5.65
CA VAL A 80 -4.68 -3.43 -6.51
C VAL A 80 -5.72 -2.52 -5.88
N THR A 81 -6.26 -1.59 -6.66
CA THR A 81 -7.34 -0.70 -6.23
C THR A 81 -8.43 -0.57 -7.29
N ILE A 82 -9.60 -0.10 -6.85
CA ILE A 82 -10.77 0.14 -7.70
C ILE A 82 -10.98 1.64 -7.77
N VAL A 83 -10.95 2.17 -8.99
CA VAL A 83 -11.05 3.61 -9.25
C VAL A 83 -12.45 4.11 -8.87
N GLY A 84 -12.53 5.14 -8.02
CA GLY A 84 -13.79 5.78 -7.63
C GLY A 84 -14.58 5.11 -6.51
N GLU A 85 -13.96 4.20 -5.74
CA GLU A 85 -14.56 3.46 -4.60
C GLU A 85 -13.91 3.83 -3.25
N ASP A 86 -13.39 5.05 -3.10
CA ASP A 86 -12.85 5.62 -1.86
C ASP A 86 -11.80 4.75 -1.13
N ARG A 87 -11.04 3.96 -1.89
CA ARG A 87 -9.96 3.08 -1.37
C ARG A 87 -8.63 3.78 -1.20
N VAL A 88 -8.44 4.88 -1.90
CA VAL A 88 -7.24 5.72 -1.85
C VAL A 88 -7.64 7.16 -1.62
N LEU A 89 -6.67 8.03 -1.35
CA LEU A 89 -6.94 9.45 -1.13
C LEU A 89 -7.69 10.07 -2.32
N PRO A 90 -8.70 10.93 -2.08
CA PRO A 90 -9.52 11.51 -3.14
C PRO A 90 -8.71 12.21 -4.25
N GLY A 91 -7.65 12.93 -3.90
CA GLY A 91 -6.76 13.58 -4.88
C GLY A 91 -6.01 12.58 -5.76
N LEU A 92 -5.61 11.44 -5.19
CA LEU A 92 -4.97 10.35 -5.93
C LEU A 92 -5.97 9.67 -6.87
N ASP A 93 -7.17 9.35 -6.38
CA ASP A 93 -8.22 8.70 -7.18
C ASP A 93 -8.66 9.53 -8.39
N LYS A 94 -8.85 10.84 -8.22
CA LYS A 94 -9.16 11.76 -9.33
C LYS A 94 -8.08 11.75 -10.41
N SER A 95 -6.82 11.66 -10.01
CA SER A 95 -5.69 11.73 -10.93
C SER A 95 -5.62 10.53 -11.88
N PHE A 96 -6.14 9.37 -11.49
CA PHE A 96 -6.12 8.15 -12.32
C PHE A 96 -6.81 8.32 -13.66
N THR A 97 -7.88 9.13 -13.73
CA THR A 97 -8.60 9.40 -14.98
C THR A 97 -7.77 10.14 -16.03
N THR A 98 -6.71 10.82 -15.59
CA THR A 98 -5.77 11.55 -16.47
C THR A 98 -4.49 10.77 -16.76
N ALA A 99 -4.27 9.68 -16.03
CA ALA A 99 -3.09 8.81 -16.17
C ALA A 99 -3.31 7.76 -17.28
N LYS A 100 -2.19 7.20 -17.73
CA LYS A 100 -2.15 6.07 -18.66
C LYS A 100 -1.39 4.91 -18.06
N THR A 101 -1.70 3.70 -18.53
CA THR A 101 -1.01 2.49 -18.10
C THR A 101 0.48 2.58 -18.49
N GLY A 102 1.38 2.37 -17.53
CA GLY A 102 2.83 2.45 -17.68
C GLY A 102 3.43 3.85 -17.60
N GLU A 103 2.63 4.92 -17.50
CA GLU A 103 3.13 6.29 -17.36
C GLU A 103 3.41 6.63 -15.89
N LYS A 104 4.61 7.16 -15.60
CA LYS A 104 4.92 7.69 -14.27
C LYS A 104 4.31 9.09 -14.12
N MET A 105 3.45 9.25 -13.14
CA MET A 105 2.76 10.48 -12.80
C MET A 105 3.30 11.00 -11.46
N ALA A 106 3.36 12.33 -11.33
CA ALA A 106 3.67 13.00 -10.08
C ALA A 106 2.57 14.02 -9.81
N ILE A 107 1.97 13.96 -8.62
CA ILE A 107 0.88 14.85 -8.20
C ILE A 107 1.13 15.40 -6.81
N THR A 108 0.61 16.59 -6.55
CA THR A 108 0.58 17.20 -5.22
C THR A 108 -0.87 17.29 -4.77
N ILE A 109 -1.16 16.69 -3.62
CA ILE A 109 -2.50 16.57 -3.03
C ILE A 109 -2.58 17.54 -1.85
N PRO A 110 -3.43 18.59 -1.92
CA PRO A 110 -3.65 19.47 -0.78
C PRO A 110 -4.40 18.74 0.34
N PRO A 111 -4.36 19.24 1.59
CA PRO A 111 -5.01 18.59 2.73
C PRO A 111 -6.48 18.25 2.48
N SER A 112 -7.23 19.17 1.85
CA SER A 112 -8.64 18.98 1.49
C SER A 112 -8.95 17.79 0.58
N GLU A 113 -7.97 17.31 -0.21
CA GLU A 113 -8.10 16.12 -1.07
C GLU A 113 -7.27 14.93 -0.59
N GLY A 114 -6.53 15.09 0.52
CA GLY A 114 -5.72 14.06 1.16
C GLY A 114 -6.38 13.55 2.44
N ALA A 115 -5.66 13.63 3.56
CA ALA A 115 -6.13 13.18 4.87
C ALA A 115 -7.12 14.15 5.56
N GLY A 116 -7.51 15.23 4.89
CA GLY A 116 -8.44 16.25 5.40
C GLY A 116 -7.74 17.44 6.04
N GLU A 117 -8.51 18.50 6.27
CA GLU A 117 -8.07 19.69 6.98
C GLU A 117 -7.90 19.40 8.48
N ARG A 118 -6.87 19.99 9.09
CA ARG A 118 -6.67 19.88 10.54
C ARG A 118 -7.78 20.62 11.27
N VAL A 119 -8.50 19.93 12.14
CA VAL A 119 -9.62 20.50 12.90
C VAL A 119 -9.11 21.04 14.23
N PRO A 120 -9.14 22.38 14.49
CA PRO A 120 -8.62 22.95 15.73
C PRO A 120 -9.36 22.44 16.98
N ASN A 121 -10.64 22.11 16.85
CA ASN A 121 -11.47 21.59 17.95
C ASN A 121 -11.12 20.14 18.35
N MET A 122 -10.32 19.43 17.54
CA MET A 122 -9.78 18.12 17.90
C MET A 122 -8.43 18.23 18.64
N VAL A 123 -7.99 19.45 18.93
CA VAL A 123 -6.85 19.72 19.81
C VAL A 123 -7.38 20.05 21.20
N GLU A 124 -7.16 19.16 22.16
CA GLU A 124 -7.56 19.38 23.55
C GLU A 124 -6.34 19.70 24.43
N ILE A 125 -6.57 20.42 25.53
CA ILE A 125 -5.54 20.75 26.51
C ILE A 125 -5.88 20.02 27.81
N PHE A 126 -4.91 19.24 28.29
CA PHE A 126 -5.00 18.50 29.53
C PHE A 126 -4.04 19.06 30.58
N ALA A 127 -4.38 18.93 31.86
CA ALA A 127 -3.41 19.18 32.91
C ALA A 127 -2.44 18.00 33.00
N ILE A 128 -1.13 18.26 33.12
CA ILE A 128 -0.13 17.18 33.22
C ILE A 128 -0.40 16.22 34.39
N ARG A 129 -1.03 16.74 35.46
CA ARG A 129 -1.45 15.95 36.63
C ARG A 129 -2.53 14.92 36.28
N GLU A 130 -3.40 15.20 35.32
CA GLU A 130 -4.44 14.27 34.89
C GLU A 130 -3.84 13.11 34.11
N LEU A 131 -2.87 13.39 33.24
CA LEU A 131 -2.14 12.36 32.48
C LEU A 131 -1.31 11.47 33.42
N ARG A 132 -0.60 12.08 34.38
CA ARG A 132 0.17 11.33 35.38
C ARG A 132 -0.68 10.45 36.30
N LYS A 133 -1.93 10.84 36.58
CA LYS A 133 -2.89 9.99 37.30
C LYS A 133 -3.27 8.72 36.53
N GLN A 134 -3.11 8.73 35.21
CA GLN A 134 -3.29 7.58 34.33
C GLN A 134 -1.96 6.88 34.02
N GLU A 135 -0.89 7.19 34.77
CA GLU A 135 0.47 6.67 34.58
C GLU A 135 1.05 7.01 33.19
N ILE A 136 0.54 8.07 32.55
CA ILE A 136 1.06 8.59 31.29
C ILE A 136 2.07 9.70 31.62
N GLU A 137 3.32 9.51 31.21
CA GLU A 137 4.34 10.56 31.20
C GLU A 137 4.44 11.17 29.79
N PRO A 138 3.77 12.30 29.53
CA PRO A 138 3.69 12.85 28.18
C PRO A 138 5.03 13.45 27.74
N GLU A 139 5.42 13.16 26.50
CA GLU A 139 6.54 13.79 25.79
C GLU A 139 6.06 14.35 24.45
N PRO A 140 6.61 15.48 23.95
CA PRO A 140 6.29 15.98 22.61
C PRO A 140 6.55 14.90 21.54
N GLY A 141 5.59 14.70 20.64
CA GLY A 141 5.62 13.64 19.62
C GLY A 141 5.06 12.30 20.08
N MET A 142 4.86 12.08 21.38
CA MET A 142 4.35 10.81 21.90
C MET A 142 2.87 10.63 21.59
N ARG A 143 2.49 9.43 21.14
CA ARG A 143 1.08 9.03 20.99
C ARG A 143 0.53 8.55 22.34
N VAL A 144 -0.57 9.16 22.76
CA VAL A 144 -1.25 8.89 24.02
C VAL A 144 -2.69 8.46 23.77
N GLN A 145 -3.18 7.52 24.56
CA GLN A 145 -4.58 7.12 24.54
C GLN A 145 -5.31 7.77 25.72
N ILE A 146 -6.23 8.70 25.43
CA ILE A 146 -6.99 9.45 26.41
C ILE A 146 -8.47 9.33 26.08
N LYS A 147 -9.30 8.89 27.03
CA LYS A 147 -10.76 8.70 26.85
C LYS A 147 -11.09 7.83 25.61
N ASN A 148 -10.33 6.76 25.40
CA ASN A 148 -10.43 5.86 24.23
C ASN A 148 -10.18 6.54 22.87
N LYS A 149 -9.57 7.73 22.84
CA LYS A 149 -9.07 8.38 21.64
C LYS A 149 -7.55 8.34 21.65
N VAL A 150 -6.95 8.02 20.51
CA VAL A 150 -5.51 8.13 20.32
C VAL A 150 -5.21 9.52 19.80
N GLY A 151 -4.30 10.24 20.46
CA GLY A 151 -3.84 11.55 20.02
C GLY A 151 -2.34 11.71 20.20
N THR A 152 -1.76 12.69 19.53
CA THR A 152 -0.33 13.00 19.58
C THR A 152 -0.09 14.22 20.46
N VAL A 153 0.83 14.10 21.41
CA VAL A 153 1.25 15.24 22.24
C VAL A 153 2.02 16.23 21.36
N THR A 154 1.49 17.44 21.20
CA THR A 154 2.11 18.46 20.33
C THR A 154 3.00 19.42 21.10
N ASN A 155 2.64 19.75 22.33
CA ASN A 155 3.40 20.69 23.15
C ASN A 155 3.12 20.50 24.65
N ILE A 156 4.13 20.72 25.47
CA ILE A 156 4.03 20.72 26.92
C ILE A 156 4.57 22.05 27.43
N ALA A 157 3.72 22.86 28.04
CA ALA A 157 4.09 24.18 28.54
C ALA A 157 3.36 24.50 29.85
N ALA A 158 4.11 24.95 30.86
CA ALA A 158 3.57 25.38 32.15
C ALA A 158 2.58 24.38 32.80
N GLY A 159 2.90 23.08 32.73
CA GLY A 159 2.07 22.02 33.29
C GLY A 159 0.77 21.73 32.52
N ARG A 160 0.60 22.30 31.32
CA ARG A 160 -0.47 21.98 30.37
C ARG A 160 0.11 21.21 29.20
N VAL A 161 -0.62 20.18 28.78
CA VAL A 161 -0.24 19.29 27.70
C VAL A 161 -1.28 19.45 26.60
N ARG A 162 -0.82 19.82 25.40
CA ARG A 162 -1.67 19.93 24.22
C ARG A 162 -1.62 18.60 23.47
N VAL A 163 -2.77 17.97 23.30
CA VAL A 163 -2.92 16.69 22.60
C VAL A 163 -3.79 16.90 21.37
N ASP A 164 -3.29 16.46 20.23
CA ASP A 164 -4.00 16.52 18.96
C ASP A 164 -4.59 15.16 18.60
N PHE A 165 -5.91 15.11 18.43
CA PHE A 165 -6.66 13.91 18.04
C PHE A 165 -6.98 13.85 16.53
N ASN A 166 -6.45 14.77 15.72
CA ASN A 166 -6.55 14.69 14.27
C ASN A 166 -5.74 13.50 13.72
N ASP A 167 -6.04 13.11 12.47
CA ASP A 167 -5.20 12.19 11.71
C ASP A 167 -3.76 12.75 11.63
N PRO A 168 -2.70 11.91 11.76
CA PRO A 168 -1.31 12.37 11.68
C PRO A 168 -0.96 13.15 10.41
N LEU A 169 -1.66 12.88 9.30
CA LEU A 169 -1.46 13.54 8.01
C LEU A 169 -2.45 14.71 7.80
N ALA A 170 -3.38 14.96 8.72
CA ALA A 170 -4.35 16.04 8.58
C ALA A 170 -3.67 17.43 8.53
N GLY A 171 -4.11 18.24 7.57
CA GLY A 171 -3.53 19.56 7.31
C GLY A 171 -2.17 19.53 6.61
N LYS A 172 -1.64 18.35 6.26
CA LYS A 172 -0.39 18.22 5.51
C LYS A 172 -0.65 18.13 4.00
N THR A 173 0.23 18.75 3.21
CA THR A 173 0.25 18.57 1.76
C THR A 173 1.04 17.33 1.43
N LEU A 174 0.51 16.48 0.57
CA LEU A 174 1.14 15.22 0.20
C LEU A 174 1.62 15.29 -1.25
N LYS A 175 2.71 14.60 -1.56
CA LYS A 175 3.21 14.39 -2.91
C LYS A 175 3.16 12.90 -3.20
N TYR A 176 2.64 12.53 -4.36
CA TYR A 176 2.59 11.15 -4.81
C TYR A 176 3.26 11.04 -6.16
N ASP A 177 4.25 10.16 -6.25
CA ASP A 177 4.75 9.64 -7.51
C ASP A 177 4.13 8.26 -7.68
N TYR A 178 3.37 8.04 -8.75
CA TYR A 178 2.73 6.75 -8.97
C TYR A 178 2.80 6.31 -10.43
N THR A 179 2.72 5.00 -10.64
CA THR A 179 2.65 4.36 -11.95
C THR A 179 1.55 3.32 -11.93
N ILE A 180 0.67 3.38 -12.94
CA ILE A 180 -0.37 2.37 -13.12
C ILE A 180 0.22 1.25 -13.96
N GLN A 181 0.56 0.12 -13.35
CA GLN A 181 1.27 -0.96 -14.04
C GLN A 181 0.36 -1.70 -15.01
N ASN A 182 -0.88 -1.98 -14.60
CA ASN A 182 -1.83 -2.73 -15.41
C ASN A 182 -3.28 -2.36 -15.07
N LYS A 183 -4.19 -2.62 -16.00
CA LYS A 183 -5.64 -2.57 -15.82
C LYS A 183 -6.25 -3.93 -16.11
N ALA A 184 -7.08 -4.43 -15.20
CA ALA A 184 -7.79 -5.69 -15.39
C ALA A 184 -8.78 -5.59 -16.55
N GLY A 185 -8.56 -6.38 -17.61
CA GLY A 185 -9.36 -6.38 -18.82
C GLY A 185 -10.44 -7.44 -18.81
N THR A 186 -10.09 -8.66 -18.43
CA THR A 186 -11.01 -9.81 -18.44
C THR A 186 -11.88 -9.86 -17.17
N PRO A 187 -13.10 -10.45 -17.24
CA PRO A 187 -13.92 -10.66 -16.04
C PRO A 187 -13.18 -11.44 -14.93
N GLU A 188 -12.34 -12.40 -15.31
CA GLU A 188 -11.50 -13.18 -14.39
C GLU A 188 -10.46 -12.31 -13.68
N GLU A 189 -9.70 -11.50 -14.44
CA GLU A 189 -8.73 -10.56 -13.88
C GLU A 189 -9.40 -9.56 -12.94
N LYS A 190 -10.58 -9.05 -13.34
CA LYS A 190 -11.36 -8.14 -12.52
C LYS A 190 -11.84 -8.83 -11.23
N ALA A 191 -12.30 -10.07 -11.30
CA ALA A 191 -12.72 -10.81 -10.12
C ALA A 191 -11.56 -11.03 -9.14
N LEU A 192 -10.38 -11.40 -9.64
CA LEU A 192 -9.16 -11.54 -8.83
C LEU A 192 -8.70 -10.18 -8.28
N GLY A 193 -8.81 -9.11 -9.06
CA GLY A 193 -8.46 -7.78 -8.61
C GLY A 193 -9.38 -7.24 -7.51
N ILE A 194 -10.70 -7.52 -7.57
CA ILE A 194 -11.65 -7.22 -6.49
C ILE A 194 -11.29 -8.00 -5.22
N LEU A 195 -10.97 -9.30 -5.35
CA LEU A 195 -10.48 -10.11 -4.23
C LEU A 195 -9.23 -9.49 -3.60
N SER A 196 -8.24 -9.12 -4.42
CA SER A 196 -7.02 -8.48 -3.93
C SER A 196 -7.31 -7.17 -3.20
N ALA A 197 -8.16 -6.32 -3.78
CA ALA A 197 -8.47 -5.02 -3.20
C ALA A 197 -9.32 -5.11 -1.92
N ASP A 198 -10.26 -6.05 -1.82
CA ASP A 198 -11.15 -6.20 -0.66
C ASP A 198 -10.58 -7.08 0.45
N TYR A 199 -9.97 -8.19 0.08
CA TYR A 199 -9.47 -9.19 1.02
C TYR A 199 -7.96 -9.01 1.30
N GLY A 200 -7.28 -8.15 0.54
CA GLY A 200 -5.85 -7.90 0.65
C GLY A 200 -4.98 -8.98 0.02
N ARG A 201 -5.60 -9.98 -0.63
CA ARG A 201 -4.92 -11.05 -1.34
C ARG A 201 -5.83 -11.70 -2.36
N SER A 202 -5.24 -12.07 -3.48
CA SER A 202 -5.84 -12.94 -4.49
C SER A 202 -4.91 -14.09 -4.88
N ASP A 203 -3.78 -14.22 -4.18
CA ASP A 203 -2.82 -15.29 -4.36
C ASP A 203 -3.54 -16.63 -4.13
N GLU A 204 -3.30 -17.61 -5.00
CA GLU A 204 -3.88 -18.97 -4.97
C GLU A 204 -5.37 -19.08 -5.35
N PHE A 205 -6.10 -17.97 -5.51
CA PHE A 205 -7.47 -18.01 -6.05
C PHE A 205 -7.45 -18.31 -7.56
N LYS A 206 -8.49 -18.98 -8.03
CA LYS A 206 -8.70 -19.21 -9.47
C LYS A 206 -10.07 -18.69 -9.86
N ALA A 207 -10.11 -17.85 -10.90
CA ALA A 207 -11.34 -17.35 -11.48
C ALA A 207 -11.58 -17.99 -12.85
N LYS A 208 -12.83 -18.38 -13.10
CA LYS A 208 -13.30 -18.83 -14.42
C LYS A 208 -14.68 -18.25 -14.67
N VAL A 209 -14.90 -17.66 -15.84
CA VAL A 209 -16.23 -17.21 -16.25
C VAL A 209 -16.80 -18.13 -17.33
N ASN A 210 -17.99 -18.64 -17.07
CA ASN A 210 -18.76 -19.47 -18.00
C ASN A 210 -20.13 -18.82 -18.23
N GLY A 211 -20.25 -18.01 -19.28
CA GLY A 211 -21.46 -17.21 -19.53
C GLY A 211 -21.71 -16.20 -18.42
N ASP A 212 -22.88 -16.25 -17.78
CA ASP A 212 -23.27 -15.35 -16.68
C ASP A 212 -22.83 -15.86 -15.28
N VAL A 213 -22.00 -16.90 -15.23
CA VAL A 213 -21.54 -17.55 -13.99
C VAL A 213 -20.05 -17.31 -13.79
N LEU A 214 -19.70 -16.59 -12.72
CA LEU A 214 -18.34 -16.55 -12.18
C LEU A 214 -18.15 -17.70 -11.21
N GLU A 215 -17.14 -18.52 -11.45
CA GLU A 215 -16.67 -19.54 -10.51
C GLU A 215 -15.32 -19.10 -9.92
N LEU A 216 -15.28 -18.97 -8.59
CA LEU A 216 -14.09 -18.62 -7.81
C LEU A 216 -13.69 -19.81 -6.94
N THR A 217 -12.61 -20.47 -7.30
CA THR A 217 -11.96 -21.45 -6.42
C THR A 217 -11.23 -20.71 -5.32
N LEU A 218 -11.62 -20.98 -4.08
CA LEU A 218 -11.06 -20.33 -2.89
C LEU A 218 -9.66 -20.88 -2.60
N ALA A 219 -8.78 -20.01 -2.11
CA ALA A 219 -7.52 -20.44 -1.51
C ALA A 219 -7.80 -21.28 -0.24
N ASP A 220 -6.94 -22.28 0.03
CA ASP A 220 -7.11 -23.18 1.19
C ASP A 220 -7.16 -22.42 2.51
N MET A 221 -6.47 -21.28 2.59
CA MET A 221 -6.44 -20.43 3.77
C MET A 221 -7.79 -19.83 4.16
N CYS A 222 -8.72 -19.68 3.20
CA CYS A 222 -10.06 -19.15 3.47
C CYS A 222 -10.87 -20.00 4.45
N LYS A 223 -10.49 -21.27 4.65
CA LYS A 223 -11.16 -22.19 5.59
C LYS A 223 -10.98 -21.77 7.05
N TYR A 224 -9.90 -21.06 7.36
CA TYR A 224 -9.53 -20.70 8.73
C TYR A 224 -9.29 -19.19 8.92
N ASP A 225 -9.26 -18.40 7.85
CA ASP A 225 -9.11 -16.95 7.95
C ASP A 225 -10.43 -16.26 8.36
N GLN A 226 -10.45 -15.69 9.56
CA GLN A 226 -11.58 -14.90 10.07
C GLN A 226 -11.88 -13.67 9.20
N LEU A 227 -10.85 -13.08 8.59
CA LEU A 227 -11.01 -11.93 7.71
C LEU A 227 -11.82 -12.31 6.47
N TRP A 228 -11.63 -13.51 5.92
CA TRP A 228 -12.40 -13.97 4.76
C TRP A 228 -13.89 -13.99 5.04
N PHE A 229 -14.31 -14.55 6.17
CA PHE A 229 -15.73 -14.60 6.53
C PHE A 229 -16.37 -13.22 6.65
N THR A 230 -15.60 -12.22 7.10
CA THR A 230 -16.07 -10.84 7.23
C THR A 230 -16.09 -10.14 5.86
N MET A 231 -15.02 -10.27 5.08
CA MET A 231 -14.86 -9.57 3.80
C MET A 231 -15.64 -10.19 2.65
N LYS A 232 -16.04 -11.47 2.75
CA LYS A 232 -16.79 -12.18 1.71
C LYS A 232 -18.04 -11.42 1.25
N TYR A 233 -18.77 -10.78 2.15
CA TYR A 233 -19.94 -9.99 1.80
C TYR A 233 -19.59 -8.77 0.94
N LYS A 234 -18.51 -8.06 1.28
CA LYS A 234 -18.01 -6.93 0.50
C LYS A 234 -17.53 -7.39 -0.88
N VAL A 235 -16.73 -8.46 -0.94
CA VAL A 235 -16.28 -9.07 -2.18
C VAL A 235 -17.46 -9.40 -3.09
N VAL A 236 -18.49 -10.06 -2.57
CA VAL A 236 -19.69 -10.40 -3.36
C VAL A 236 -20.43 -9.15 -3.85
N SER A 237 -20.52 -8.12 -3.01
CA SER A 237 -21.14 -6.83 -3.39
C SER A 237 -20.41 -6.22 -4.59
N ASP A 238 -19.09 -6.07 -4.48
CA ASP A 238 -18.27 -5.42 -5.48
C ASP A 238 -18.21 -6.25 -6.78
N LEU A 239 -18.11 -7.59 -6.68
CA LEU A 239 -18.21 -8.49 -7.83
C LEU A 239 -19.54 -8.31 -8.60
N ARG A 240 -20.68 -8.21 -7.89
CA ARG A 240 -21.99 -8.01 -8.53
C ARG A 240 -22.09 -6.64 -9.19
N GLN A 241 -21.60 -5.60 -8.53
CA GLN A 241 -21.66 -4.23 -9.01
C GLN A 241 -20.76 -4.02 -10.25
N LEU A 242 -19.58 -4.64 -10.28
CA LEU A 242 -18.55 -4.34 -11.28
C LEU A 242 -18.49 -5.33 -12.44
N LEU A 243 -18.91 -6.58 -12.26
CA LEU A 243 -18.84 -7.60 -13.33
C LEU A 243 -20.16 -7.81 -14.08
N SER A 244 -21.29 -7.30 -13.57
CA SER A 244 -22.62 -7.50 -14.15
C SER A 244 -23.00 -8.98 -14.38
N LEU A 245 -22.36 -9.92 -13.68
CA LEU A 245 -22.63 -11.36 -13.76
C LEU A 245 -23.80 -11.73 -12.85
N LYS A 246 -24.63 -12.68 -13.29
CA LYS A 246 -25.84 -13.08 -12.54
C LYS A 246 -25.52 -13.98 -11.36
N THR A 247 -24.54 -14.87 -11.51
CA THR A 247 -24.23 -15.89 -10.52
C THR A 247 -22.76 -15.84 -10.14
N ILE A 248 -22.50 -15.85 -8.85
CA ILE A 248 -21.16 -16.01 -8.27
C ILE A 248 -21.18 -17.32 -7.48
N ARG A 249 -20.28 -18.23 -7.84
CA ARG A 249 -20.08 -19.52 -7.16
C ARG A 249 -18.71 -19.52 -6.52
N PHE A 250 -18.67 -19.72 -5.21
CA PHE A 250 -17.44 -20.06 -4.52
C PHE A 250 -17.29 -21.57 -4.46
N VAL A 251 -16.11 -22.06 -4.87
CA VAL A 251 -15.76 -23.47 -4.83
C VAL A 251 -14.66 -23.63 -3.78
N GLU A 252 -14.95 -24.42 -2.75
CA GLU A 252 -14.00 -24.79 -1.71
C GLU A 252 -13.66 -26.28 -1.89
N GLU A 253 -12.40 -26.59 -2.13
CA GLU A 253 -11.95 -27.95 -2.43
C GLU A 253 -11.25 -28.57 -1.22
N TYR A 254 -11.57 -29.82 -0.88
CA TYR A 254 -10.90 -30.59 0.17
C TYR A 254 -10.15 -31.74 -0.49
N ILE A 255 -8.89 -31.47 -0.85
CA ILE A 255 -8.05 -32.42 -1.57
C ILE A 255 -7.25 -33.25 -0.57
N THR A 256 -7.40 -34.57 -0.63
CA THR A 256 -6.47 -35.49 0.05
C THR A 256 -5.18 -35.53 -0.75
N LYS A 257 -4.07 -35.04 -0.19
CA LYS A 257 -2.75 -35.21 -0.81
C LYS A 257 -2.40 -36.70 -0.80
N GLU A 258 -2.32 -37.33 -1.96
CA GLU A 258 -1.61 -38.60 -2.08
C GLU A 258 -0.12 -38.30 -1.90
N GLU A 259 0.53 -38.93 -0.92
CA GLU A 259 1.99 -38.91 -0.85
C GLU A 259 2.53 -39.42 -2.19
N PRO A 260 3.59 -38.80 -2.74
CA PRO A 260 4.23 -39.35 -3.93
C PRO A 260 4.59 -40.81 -3.59
N LYS A 261 3.98 -41.76 -4.31
CA LYS A 261 4.38 -43.17 -4.22
C LYS A 261 5.88 -43.19 -4.45
N GLU A 262 6.65 -43.50 -3.41
CA GLU A 262 8.04 -43.89 -3.59
C GLU A 262 8.02 -44.99 -4.67
N GLU A 263 8.62 -44.69 -5.83
CA GLU A 263 8.99 -45.73 -6.76
C GLU A 263 9.86 -46.71 -5.97
N VAL A 264 9.29 -47.88 -5.67
CA VAL A 264 10.05 -49.01 -5.16
C VAL A 264 11.08 -49.31 -6.23
N LYS A 265 12.30 -48.78 -6.07
CA LYS A 265 13.44 -49.17 -6.89
C LYS A 265 13.55 -50.69 -6.77
N ALA A 266 13.35 -51.36 -7.90
CA ALA A 266 13.63 -52.77 -8.04
C ALA A 266 15.04 -53.02 -7.50
N ALA A 267 15.16 -53.89 -6.51
CA ALA A 267 16.44 -54.33 -6.00
C ALA A 267 17.23 -54.97 -7.15
N GLU A 268 18.36 -54.37 -7.50
CA GLU A 268 19.35 -55.01 -8.37
C GLU A 268 19.91 -56.26 -7.65
N PRO A 269 20.16 -57.36 -8.39
CA PRO A 269 20.66 -58.59 -7.77
C PRO A 269 22.09 -58.40 -7.29
N VAL A 270 22.33 -58.79 -6.04
CA VAL A 270 23.66 -58.83 -5.42
C VAL A 270 24.51 -59.87 -6.17
N THR A 271 25.56 -59.41 -6.86
CA THR A 271 26.62 -60.25 -7.41
C THR A 271 27.59 -60.67 -6.30
N GLU A 272 27.81 -61.97 -6.15
CA GLU A 272 28.83 -62.57 -5.27
C GLU A 272 30.24 -62.04 -5.61
N PRO A 273 31.10 -61.76 -4.62
CA PRO A 273 32.51 -61.46 -4.88
C PRO A 273 33.33 -62.75 -5.01
N GLU A 274 34.05 -62.86 -6.13
CA GLU A 274 35.12 -63.86 -6.35
C GLU A 274 36.28 -63.65 -5.37
N GLU A 275 36.84 -64.80 -4.98
CA GLU A 275 37.94 -65.00 -4.06
C GLU A 275 39.31 -64.83 -4.74
N SER A 276 40.37 -64.63 -3.92
CA SER A 276 41.82 -64.75 -4.23
C SER A 276 42.54 -63.43 -4.64
N GLU A 277 43.70 -63.01 -4.12
CA GLU A 277 44.78 -63.64 -3.35
C GLU A 277 45.57 -62.62 -2.47
N VAL A 278 45.85 -63.03 -1.23
CA VAL A 278 47.17 -63.10 -0.54
C VAL A 278 48.06 -61.83 -0.34
N LEU A 279 48.09 -61.35 0.93
CA LEU A 279 49.20 -61.07 1.89
C LEU A 279 50.48 -60.29 1.44
N PRO A 280 51.32 -59.69 2.35
CA PRO A 280 51.51 -60.02 3.78
C PRO A 280 51.74 -58.87 4.81
N GLU A 281 51.66 -59.28 6.08
CA GLU A 281 52.39 -58.92 7.32
C GLU A 281 52.85 -57.47 7.63
N ALA A 282 52.49 -56.98 8.83
CA ALA A 282 53.46 -56.56 9.86
C ALA A 282 52.79 -56.42 11.25
N GLU A 283 53.51 -56.91 12.27
CA GLU A 283 53.33 -56.78 13.74
C GLU A 283 53.30 -55.29 14.19
N GLU A 284 52.75 -54.82 15.32
CA GLU A 284 53.09 -55.01 16.75
C GLU A 284 52.01 -54.25 17.60
N LYS A 285 51.42 -54.80 18.67
CA LYS A 285 51.75 -54.61 20.12
C LYS A 285 51.87 -53.13 20.57
N LYS A 286 51.06 -52.58 21.50
CA LYS A 286 50.96 -52.79 22.98
C LYS A 286 49.75 -51.98 23.49
N GLU A 287 48.96 -52.44 24.46
CA GLU A 287 49.15 -52.27 25.93
C GLU A 287 49.50 -50.84 26.37
#